data_AF-A0A8S0ZHY2-F1
#
_entry.id   AF-A0A8S0ZHY2-F1
#
_cell.length_a   1.000
_cell.length_b   1.000
_cell.length_c   1.000
_cell.angle_alpha   90.00
_cell.angle_beta   90.00
_cell.angle_gamma   90.00
#
_symmetry.space_group_name_H-M   'P 1'
#
loop_
_entity.id
_entity.type
_entity.pdbx_description
1 polymer ?
#
loop_
_entity_poly.entity_id
_entity_poly.type
_entity_poly.pdbx_seq_one_letter_code
_entity_poly.pdbx_strand_id
1 'polypeptide(L)'
;MPRYYTWNASSKNFQRRKQGDAVPGYPDVRSTDALGRMYTVHPKNDECFYLRLLLINVRGPTSFETLRTVNGVIFPTYRAACEELYLLENDTHWDTTIAEAIISASPSQIRTLFAIII
;
A
#
# COMPACT_ATOMS: atom_id res chain seq x y z
N MET A 1 11.05 2.57 2.38
CA MET A 1 11.38 1.53 3.38
C MET A 1 12.87 1.55 3.73
N PRO A 2 13.26 1.65 5.01
CA PRO A 2 14.67 1.75 5.41
C PRO A 2 15.38 0.39 5.30
N ARG A 3 16.07 0.17 4.18
CA ARG A 3 16.87 -1.04 3.91
C ARG A 3 18.11 -1.15 4.79
N TYR A 4 18.77 -0.02 5.03
CA TYR A 4 20.10 0.03 5.66
C TYR A 4 20.09 0.37 7.16
N TYR A 5 18.94 0.81 7.68
CA TYR A 5 18.80 1.29 9.05
C TYR A 5 17.67 0.57 9.78
N THR A 6 17.78 0.46 11.10
CA THR A 6 16.74 -0.06 11.99
C THR A 6 16.48 0.92 13.13
N TRP A 7 15.23 0.98 13.60
CA TRP A 7 14.86 1.82 14.74
C TRP A 7 15.30 1.18 16.05
N ASN A 8 16.06 1.91 16.86
CA ASN A 8 16.37 1.52 18.23
C ASN A 8 15.33 2.16 19.17
N ALA A 9 14.44 1.34 19.73
CA ALA A 9 13.37 1.82 20.61
C ALA A 9 13.91 2.42 21.92
N SER A 10 15.03 1.93 22.43
CA SER A 10 15.63 2.40 23.68
C SER A 10 16.29 3.77 23.52
N SER A 11 17.08 3.96 22.45
CA SER A 11 17.76 5.23 22.17
C SER A 11 16.96 6.18 21.28
N LYS A 12 15.75 5.79 20.84
CA LYS A 12 14.86 6.55 19.95
C LYS A 12 15.58 7.14 18.73
N ASN A 13 16.45 6.35 18.09
CA ASN A 13 17.18 6.78 16.90
C ASN A 13 17.31 5.65 15.86
N PHE A 14 17.58 6.04 14.62
CA PHE A 14 17.93 5.10 13.57
C PHE A 14 19.41 4.74 13.69
N GLN A 15 19.69 3.44 13.75
CA GLN A 15 21.04 2.90 13.75
C GLN A 15 21.27 2.04 12.51
N ARG A 16 22.52 1.97 12.04
CA ARG A 16 22.86 1.08 10.91
C ARG A 16 22.49 -0.35 11.25
N ARG A 17 21.96 -1.04 10.26
CA ARG A 17 21.53 -2.42 10.38
C ARG A 17 22.76 -3.34 10.50
N LYS A 18 22.73 -4.23 11.49
CA LYS A 18 23.80 -5.22 11.74
C LYS A 18 23.49 -6.62 11.17
N GLN A 19 22.25 -6.86 10.75
CA GLN A 19 21.74 -8.15 10.28
C GLN A 19 21.12 -8.03 8.88
N GLY A 20 21.37 -9.00 8.00
CA GLY A 20 20.94 -8.99 6.61
C GLY A 20 22.11 -9.22 5.66
N ASP A 21 21.85 -9.05 4.36
CA ASP A 21 22.81 -9.27 3.29
C ASP A 21 23.86 -8.17 3.26
N ALA A 22 25.10 -8.54 2.95
CA ALA A 22 26.17 -7.57 2.73
C ALA A 22 25.92 -6.79 1.43
N VAL A 23 26.09 -5.47 1.48
CA VAL A 23 25.95 -4.62 0.31
C VAL A 23 27.23 -4.67 -0.52
N PRO A 24 27.19 -5.03 -1.82
CA PRO A 24 28.38 -5.03 -2.67
C PRO A 24 29.07 -3.65 -2.65
N GLY A 25 30.39 -3.64 -2.45
CA GLY A 25 31.20 -2.41 -2.38
C GLY A 25 31.20 -1.70 -1.01
N TYR A 26 30.43 -2.18 -0.03
CA TYR A 26 30.35 -1.57 1.31
C TYR A 26 30.38 -2.64 2.41
N PRO A 27 31.58 -3.07 2.88
CA PRO A 27 31.72 -4.23 3.77
C PRO A 27 31.00 -4.10 5.12
N ASP A 28 30.87 -2.87 5.64
CA ASP A 28 30.21 -2.59 6.92
C ASP A 28 28.71 -2.28 6.80
N VAL A 29 28.15 -2.38 5.59
CA VAL A 29 26.74 -2.05 5.34
C VAL A 29 25.96 -3.34 5.10
N ARG A 30 24.91 -3.52 5.88
CA ARG A 30 23.94 -4.61 5.70
C ARG A 30 22.60 -4.05 5.21
N SER A 31 21.92 -4.80 4.37
CA SER A 31 20.57 -4.49 3.89
C SER A 31 19.64 -5.68 4.02
N THR A 32 18.36 -5.41 4.13
CA THR A 32 17.31 -6.42 3.99
C THR A 32 16.05 -5.76 3.46
N ASP A 33 15.23 -6.54 2.76
CA ASP A 33 13.88 -6.15 2.39
C ASP A 33 12.86 -6.43 3.51
N ALA A 34 13.31 -6.95 4.66
CA ALA A 34 12.46 -7.14 5.83
C ALA A 34 11.95 -5.80 6.37
N LEU A 35 10.66 -5.56 6.10
CA LEU A 35 9.85 -4.58 6.79
C LEU A 35 9.91 -4.88 8.30
N GLY A 36 10.17 -3.86 9.13
CA GLY A 36 9.95 -4.01 10.58
C GLY A 36 8.54 -4.54 10.83
N ARG A 37 8.35 -5.34 11.90
CA ARG A 37 7.09 -6.02 12.24
C ARG A 37 5.88 -5.13 11.98
N MET A 38 5.25 -5.30 10.83
CA MET A 38 4.03 -4.61 10.47
C MET A 38 2.89 -5.51 10.88
N TYR A 39 1.99 -5.02 11.72
CA TYR A 39 0.86 -5.82 12.18
C TYR A 39 0.07 -6.34 10.98
N THR A 40 -0.34 -7.61 11.05
CA THR A 40 -1.32 -8.14 10.10
C THR A 40 -2.62 -7.39 10.31
N VAL A 41 -2.96 -6.51 9.38
CA VAL A 41 -4.21 -5.76 9.39
C VAL A 41 -5.22 -6.55 8.57
N HIS A 42 -6.38 -6.86 9.16
CA HIS A 42 -7.50 -7.42 8.41
C HIS A 42 -8.09 -6.35 7.49
N PRO A 43 -8.44 -6.63 6.23
CA PRO A 43 -9.06 -5.67 5.30
C PRO A 43 -10.36 -4.99 5.78
N LYS A 44 -10.96 -5.46 6.88
CA LYS A 44 -12.16 -4.85 7.50
C LYS A 44 -11.80 -3.64 8.34
N ASN A 45 -10.54 -3.51 8.73
CA ASN A 45 -10.02 -2.33 9.39
C ASN A 45 -9.49 -1.39 8.30
N ASP A 46 -10.39 -0.59 7.74
CA ASP A 46 -10.17 0.18 6.52
C ASP A 46 -9.01 1.19 6.71
N GLU A 47 -9.02 1.97 7.78
CA GLU A 47 -8.00 2.98 8.06
C GLU A 47 -6.62 2.34 8.19
N CYS A 48 -6.48 1.30 9.01
CA CYS A 48 -5.20 0.63 9.21
C CYS A 48 -4.72 -0.06 7.93
N PHE A 49 -5.64 -0.55 7.08
CA PHE A 49 -5.31 -1.20 5.82
C PHE A 49 -4.71 -0.17 4.84
N TYR A 50 -5.37 0.96 4.64
CA TYR A 50 -4.89 2.02 3.75
C TYR A 50 -3.64 2.71 4.30
N LEU A 51 -3.57 2.95 5.61
CA LEU A 51 -2.35 3.45 6.26
C LEU A 51 -1.16 2.52 6.02
N ARG A 52 -1.37 1.20 6.14
CA ARG A 52 -0.35 0.19 5.84
C ARG A 52 0.08 0.25 4.38
N LEU A 53 -0.86 0.36 3.46
CA LEU A 53 -0.59 0.45 2.03
C LEU A 53 0.26 1.68 1.68
N LEU A 54 -0.06 2.84 2.27
CA LEU A 54 0.72 4.06 2.11
C LEU A 54 2.12 3.93 2.72
N LEU A 55 2.26 3.38 3.93
CA LEU A 55 3.57 3.19 4.57
C LEU A 55 4.52 2.34 3.71
N ILE A 56 3.98 1.36 2.99
CA ILE A 56 4.76 0.48 2.09
C ILE A 56 5.24 1.25 0.86
N ASN A 57 4.38 2.07 0.26
CA ASN A 57 4.62 2.72 -1.04
C ASN A 57 5.26 4.11 -0.93
N VAL A 58 4.88 4.90 0.08
CA VAL A 58 5.36 6.27 0.32
C VAL A 58 6.72 6.23 1.02
N ARG A 59 7.72 6.87 0.43
CA ARG A 59 9.10 6.88 0.96
C ARG A 59 9.34 8.10 1.84
N GLY A 60 9.81 7.84 3.06
CA GLY A 60 10.26 8.88 3.99
C GLY A 60 9.18 9.83 4.52
N PRO A 61 7.94 9.40 4.79
CA PRO A 61 6.95 10.28 5.39
C PRO A 61 7.43 10.75 6.78
N THR A 62 7.34 12.05 7.03
CA THR A 62 7.76 12.68 8.28
C THR A 62 6.62 12.87 9.28
N SER A 63 5.37 12.76 8.82
CA SER A 63 4.15 12.85 9.63
C SER A 63 3.01 12.10 8.94
N PHE A 64 1.90 11.86 9.66
CA PHE A 64 0.68 11.30 9.08
C PHE A 64 0.03 12.21 8.02
N GLU A 65 0.26 13.52 8.11
CA GLU A 65 -0.19 14.49 7.11
C GLU A 65 0.62 14.37 5.82
N THR A 66 1.95 14.32 5.93
CA THR A 66 2.84 14.06 4.79
C THR A 66 2.47 12.75 4.10
N LEU A 67 2.03 11.75 4.87
CA LEU A 67 1.62 10.44 4.36
C LEU A 67 0.33 10.49 3.54
N ARG A 68 -0.56 11.44 3.82
CA ARG A 68 -1.78 11.73 3.04
C ARG A 68 -1.58 12.84 2.01
N THR A 69 -0.37 13.37 1.87
CA THR A 69 -0.07 14.42 0.91
C THR A 69 0.43 13.79 -0.39
N VAL A 70 -0.35 13.94 -1.46
CA VAL A 70 0.01 13.45 -2.80
C VAL A 70 0.03 14.64 -3.74
N ASN A 71 1.13 14.82 -4.48
CA ASN A 71 1.32 15.96 -5.40
C ASN A 71 1.08 17.36 -4.76
N GLY A 72 1.37 17.50 -3.46
CA GLY A 72 1.18 18.75 -2.72
C GLY A 72 -0.25 19.00 -2.21
N VAL A 73 -1.18 18.07 -2.46
CA VAL A 73 -2.56 18.13 -1.96
C VAL A 73 -2.72 17.17 -0.79
N ILE A 74 -3.29 17.65 0.32
CA ILE A 74 -3.60 16.82 1.50
C ILE A 74 -4.97 16.19 1.31
N PHE A 75 -5.01 14.86 1.35
CA PHE A 75 -6.25 14.11 1.23
C PHE A 75 -6.91 13.87 2.61
N PRO A 76 -8.25 13.87 2.68
CA PRO A 76 -8.98 13.76 3.95
C PRO A 76 -8.83 12.38 4.59
N THR A 77 -8.64 11.32 3.82
CA THR A 77 -8.52 9.94 4.30
C THR A 77 -7.30 9.25 3.70
N TYR A 78 -6.79 8.21 4.38
CA TYR A 78 -5.73 7.37 3.82
C TYR A 78 -6.18 6.67 2.53
N ARG A 79 -7.47 6.28 2.45
CA ARG A 79 -8.05 5.71 1.24
C ARG A 79 -7.91 6.65 0.05
N ALA A 80 -8.32 7.91 0.19
CA ALA A 80 -8.27 8.88 -0.90
C ALA A 80 -6.84 9.15 -1.37
N ALA A 81 -5.86 9.17 -0.44
CA ALA A 81 -4.45 9.24 -0.80
C ALA A 81 -3.97 7.98 -1.57
N CYS A 82 -4.44 6.78 -1.20
CA CYS A 82 -4.16 5.55 -1.94
C CYS A 82 -4.77 5.57 -3.36
N GLU A 83 -5.98 6.10 -3.51
CA GLU A 83 -6.66 6.24 -4.81
C GLU A 83 -5.88 7.18 -5.74
N GLU A 84 -5.45 8.35 -5.24
CA GLU A 84 -4.62 9.30 -6.01
C GLU A 84 -3.26 8.71 -6.40
N LEU A 85 -2.70 7.83 -5.56
CA LEU A 85 -1.45 7.11 -5.85
C LEU A 85 -1.65 5.87 -6.73
N TYR A 86 -2.88 5.58 -7.18
CA TYR A 86 -3.24 4.39 -7.95
C TYR A 86 -2.82 3.08 -7.27
N LEU A 87 -2.88 3.04 -5.94
CA LEU A 87 -2.54 1.86 -5.13
C LEU A 87 -3.74 0.93 -4.94
N LEU A 88 -4.95 1.41 -5.25
CA LEU A 88 -6.18 0.63 -5.21
C LEU A 88 -6.56 0.24 -6.64
N GLU A 89 -6.97 -1.02 -6.79
CA GLU A 89 -7.60 -1.48 -8.01
C GLU A 89 -8.96 -0.78 -8.13
N ASN A 90 -9.20 -0.16 -9.29
CA ASN A 90 -10.39 0.62 -9.52
C ASN A 90 -11.43 -0.27 -10.20
N ASP A 91 -12.35 -0.81 -9.41
CA ASP A 91 -13.41 -1.71 -9.89
C ASP A 91 -14.47 -1.00 -10.75
N THR A 92 -14.36 0.32 -10.94
CA THR A 92 -15.32 1.11 -11.73
C THR A 92 -15.55 0.53 -13.13
N HIS A 93 -14.52 0.00 -13.78
CA HIS A 93 -14.68 -0.62 -15.09
C HIS A 93 -15.62 -1.83 -15.04
N TRP A 94 -15.49 -2.67 -14.02
CA TRP A 94 -16.35 -3.83 -13.78
C TRP A 94 -17.77 -3.41 -13.46
N ASP A 95 -17.94 -2.38 -12.63
CA ASP A 95 -19.25 -1.81 -12.30
C ASP A 95 -19.97 -1.29 -13.55
N THR A 96 -19.28 -0.53 -14.42
CA THR A 96 -19.85 -0.09 -15.71
C THR A 96 -20.16 -1.27 -16.63
N THR A 97 -19.28 -2.26 -16.72
CA THR A 97 -19.47 -3.43 -17.59
C THR A 97 -20.70 -4.23 -17.16
N ILE A 98 -20.90 -4.43 -15.86
CA ILE A 98 -22.07 -5.11 -15.32
C ILE A 98 -23.32 -4.24 -15.53
N ALA A 99 -23.25 -2.93 -15.31
CA ALA A 99 -24.38 -2.02 -15.54
C ALA A 99 -24.85 -2.04 -17.00
N GLU A 100 -23.94 -2.05 -17.97
CA GLU A 100 -24.26 -2.17 -19.40
C GLU A 100 -24.83 -3.55 -19.76
N ALA A 101 -24.29 -4.62 -19.17
CA ALA A 101 -24.77 -5.97 -19.38
C ALA A 101 -26.19 -6.19 -18.83
N ILE A 102 -26.58 -5.51 -17.75
CA ILE A 102 -27.96 -5.57 -17.24
C ILE A 102 -28.97 -5.03 -18.25
N ILE A 103 -28.57 -4.03 -19.05
CA ILE A 103 -29.46 -3.39 -20.04
C ILE A 103 -29.53 -4.21 -21.34
N SER A 104 -28.44 -4.87 -21.72
CA SER A 104 -28.26 -5.45 -23.06
C SER A 104 -28.13 -6.97 -23.12
N ALA A 105 -27.84 -7.65 -22.01
CA ALA A 105 -27.51 -9.07 -21.98
C ALA A 105 -28.59 -9.93 -21.31
N SER A 106 -28.64 -11.20 -21.68
CA SER A 106 -29.56 -12.17 -21.07
C SER A 106 -29.07 -12.66 -19.70
N PRO A 107 -29.96 -13.19 -18.85
CA PRO A 107 -29.60 -13.66 -17.50
C PRO A 107 -28.51 -14.75 -17.46
N SER A 108 -28.31 -15.52 -18.53
CA SER A 108 -27.20 -16.49 -18.63
C SER A 108 -25.88 -15.77 -18.89
N GLN A 109 -25.86 -14.80 -19.81
CA GLN A 109 -24.68 -13.99 -20.12
C GLN A 109 -24.23 -13.16 -18.92
N ILE A 110 -25.16 -12.60 -18.13
CA ILE A 110 -24.82 -11.88 -16.89
C ILE A 110 -24.16 -12.82 -15.87
N ARG A 111 -24.65 -14.06 -15.71
CA ARG A 111 -24.02 -15.05 -14.82
C ARG A 111 -22.62 -15.45 -15.30
N THR A 112 -22.45 -15.63 -16.61
CA THR A 112 -21.14 -15.92 -17.20
C THR A 112 -20.18 -14.74 -17.01
N LEU A 113 -20.65 -13.51 -17.24
CA LEU A 113 -19.87 -12.29 -17.02
C LEU A 113 -19.45 -12.17 -15.55
N PHE A 114 -20.36 -12.37 -14.61
CA PHE A 114 -20.06 -12.37 -13.18
C PHE A 114 -18.97 -13.39 -12.83
N ALA A 115 -19.04 -14.62 -13.37
CA ALA A 115 -18.04 -15.67 -13.12
C ALA A 115 -16.65 -15.38 -13.71
N ILE A 116 -16.54 -14.46 -14.67
CA ILE A 116 -15.26 -14.04 -15.28
C ILE A 116 -14.61 -12.89 -14.50
N ILE A 117 -15.41 -12.08 -13.80
CA ILE A 117 -14.95 -10.87 -13.09
C ILE A 117 -14.40 -11.19 -11.69
N ILE A 118 -14.71 -12.37 -11.11
CA ILE A 118 -14.21 -12.84 -9.79
C ILE A 118 -12.83 -13.47 -9.91
#